data_AF-U5QNY0-F1
#
_entry.id   AF-U5QNY0-F1
#
_cell.length_a   1.000
_cell.length_b   1.000
_cell.length_c   1.000
_cell.angle_alpha   90.00
_cell.angle_beta   90.00
_cell.angle_gamma   90.00
#
_symmetry.space_group_name_H-M   'P 1'
#
loop_
_entity.id
_entity.type
_entity.pdbx_description
1 polymer ?
#
loop_
_entity_poly.entity_id
_entity_poly.type
_entity_poly.pdbx_seq_one_letter_code
_entity_poly.pdbx_strand_id
1 'polypeptide(L)'
;MTKPATPRLRVRRRPPAKAQAPFDYRNLILAAFVLLGGAGASFFGFQFGQKALEDVSSPRTPSGEGRKVLGKSQGLLKEAEILGSLTTASEVPEALTPDELLEQEEDLAAEDSSSAKVKVSARSVQENVSLSVDSLSWQGSNLVLQVSLQNKSYHAARFAYSPAFGLLVVTDDQGKPLRTVSEGLPPELPDDRQVYKGNIQIPASELGNSRSLNLSLTDYPDRQLQFQLNAIPVPPRPQ
;
A
#
# COMPACT_ATOMS: atom_id res chain seq x y z
N MET A 1 3.34 91.47 -6.96
CA MET A 1 2.60 90.69 -7.98
C MET A 1 3.48 89.52 -8.40
N THR A 2 3.26 88.34 -7.84
CA THR A 2 4.06 87.12 -8.07
C THR A 2 3.23 86.13 -8.88
N LYS A 3 3.73 85.73 -10.06
CA LYS A 3 3.09 84.76 -10.96
C LYS A 3 3.12 83.35 -10.34
N PRO A 4 2.02 82.56 -10.43
CA PRO A 4 2.04 81.17 -9.99
C PRO A 4 2.74 80.26 -11.01
N ALA A 5 3.51 79.30 -10.49
CA ALA A 5 4.25 78.31 -11.25
C ALA A 5 3.34 77.16 -11.74
N THR A 6 3.44 76.84 -13.02
CA THR A 6 2.67 75.79 -13.69
C THR A 6 3.24 74.38 -13.38
N PRO A 7 2.41 73.38 -13.02
CA PRO A 7 2.90 72.02 -12.78
C PRO A 7 3.17 71.28 -14.09
N ARG A 8 4.36 70.68 -14.22
CA ARG A 8 4.73 69.82 -15.35
C ARG A 8 4.23 68.39 -15.13
N LEU A 9 3.35 67.92 -16.00
CA LEU A 9 2.84 66.54 -16.03
C LEU A 9 3.97 65.58 -16.46
N ARG A 10 4.41 64.70 -15.55
CA ARG A 10 5.35 63.61 -15.86
C ARG A 10 4.57 62.43 -16.45
N VAL A 11 4.66 62.25 -17.77
CA VAL A 11 4.14 61.07 -18.48
C VAL A 11 5.05 59.87 -18.17
N ARG A 12 4.55 58.88 -17.42
CA ARG A 12 5.24 57.60 -17.21
C ARG A 12 5.15 56.77 -18.50
N ARG A 13 6.27 56.63 -19.20
CA ARG A 13 6.40 55.69 -20.33
C ARG A 13 6.39 54.25 -19.78
N ARG A 14 5.48 53.40 -20.30
CA ARG A 14 5.47 51.96 -20.01
C ARG A 14 6.74 51.31 -20.60
N PRO A 15 7.34 50.31 -19.93
CA PRO A 15 8.43 49.54 -20.51
C PRO A 15 7.92 48.67 -21.68
N PRO A 16 8.74 48.42 -22.71
CA PRO A 16 8.38 47.53 -23.81
C PRO A 16 8.26 46.07 -23.34
N ALA A 17 7.38 45.32 -24.01
CA ALA A 17 7.17 43.90 -23.77
C ALA A 17 8.49 43.12 -23.94
N LYS A 18 8.80 42.25 -22.96
CA LYS A 18 9.94 41.33 -23.03
C LYS A 18 9.78 40.43 -24.27
N ALA A 19 10.80 40.44 -25.12
CA ALA A 19 10.92 39.49 -26.23
C ALA A 19 10.89 38.05 -25.70
N GLN A 20 10.11 37.20 -26.36
CA GLN A 20 9.99 35.78 -26.07
C GLN A 20 11.36 35.10 -26.28
N ALA A 21 11.71 34.21 -25.34
CA ALA A 21 12.97 33.47 -25.33
C ALA A 21 13.14 32.58 -26.57
N PRO A 22 14.37 32.35 -27.06
CA PRO A 22 14.62 31.46 -28.18
C PRO A 22 14.28 30.00 -27.80
N PHE A 23 13.59 29.30 -28.71
CA PHE A 23 13.27 27.89 -28.56
C PHE A 23 14.55 27.05 -28.40
N ASP A 24 14.66 26.33 -27.29
CA ASP A 24 15.78 25.43 -26.99
C ASP A 24 15.75 24.18 -27.87
N TYR A 25 16.60 24.15 -28.90
CA TYR A 25 16.76 23.02 -29.84
C TYR A 25 17.15 21.68 -29.18
N ARG A 26 17.58 21.69 -27.91
CA ARG A 26 17.95 20.48 -27.16
C ARG A 26 16.78 19.51 -26.97
N ASN A 27 15.58 20.04 -26.72
CA ASN A 27 14.38 19.22 -26.53
C ASN A 27 13.87 18.66 -27.87
N LEU A 28 14.12 19.37 -28.97
CA LEU A 28 13.73 18.93 -30.31
C LEU A 28 14.61 17.78 -30.81
N ILE A 29 15.92 17.83 -30.53
CA ILE A 29 16.85 16.72 -30.83
C ILE A 29 16.49 15.46 -30.02
N LEU A 30 16.15 15.63 -28.74
CA LEU A 30 15.72 14.51 -27.90
C LEU A 30 14.41 13.88 -28.43
N ALA A 31 13.43 14.71 -28.80
CA ALA A 31 12.17 14.24 -29.38
C ALA A 31 12.38 13.47 -30.71
N ALA A 32 13.31 13.93 -31.56
CA ALA A 32 13.65 13.24 -32.80
C ALA A 32 14.29 11.86 -32.57
N PHE A 33 15.14 11.72 -31.55
CA PHE A 33 15.76 10.44 -31.20
C PHE A 33 14.75 9.41 -30.66
N VAL A 34 13.77 9.85 -29.86
CA VAL A 34 12.72 8.97 -29.33
C VAL A 34 11.79 8.47 -30.45
N LEU A 35 11.48 9.30 -31.44
CA LEU A 35 10.66 8.90 -32.59
C LEU A 35 11.38 7.92 -33.53
N LEU A 36 12.69 8.06 -33.73
CA LEU A 36 13.45 7.16 -34.60
C LEU A 36 13.69 5.77 -33.98
N GLY A 37 13.75 5.68 -32.64
CA GLY A 37 14.01 4.42 -31.91
C GLY A 37 12.80 3.50 -31.71
N GLY A 38 11.59 3.94 -32.08
CA GLY A 38 10.33 3.31 -31.66
C GLY A 38 9.79 2.15 -32.52
N ALA A 39 10.45 1.72 -33.60
CA ALA A 39 9.86 0.81 -34.58
C ALA A 39 10.30 -0.68 -34.50
N GLY A 40 11.09 -1.08 -33.49
CA GLY A 40 11.72 -2.42 -33.47
C GLY A 40 11.17 -3.46 -32.48
N ALA A 41 10.42 -3.06 -31.45
CA ALA A 41 10.19 -3.95 -30.29
C ALA A 41 8.92 -4.83 -30.37
N SER A 42 8.05 -4.64 -31.37
CA SER A 42 6.71 -5.25 -31.37
C SER A 42 6.67 -6.71 -31.85
N PHE A 43 7.68 -7.18 -32.60
CA PHE A 43 7.61 -8.50 -33.23
C PHE A 43 8.01 -9.68 -32.32
N PHE A 44 8.82 -9.45 -31.28
CA PHE A 44 9.30 -10.53 -30.41
C PHE A 44 8.36 -10.87 -29.24
N GLY A 45 7.50 -9.95 -28.80
CA GLY A 45 6.60 -10.18 -27.67
C GLY A 45 5.45 -11.17 -27.97
N PHE A 46 4.92 -11.17 -29.19
CA PHE A 46 3.75 -11.98 -29.55
C PHE A 46 4.06 -13.49 -29.62
N GLN A 47 5.25 -13.87 -30.11
CA GLN A 47 5.69 -15.27 -30.18
C GLN A 47 5.97 -15.87 -28.79
N PHE A 48 6.42 -15.05 -27.82
CA PHE A 48 6.66 -15.53 -26.45
C PHE A 48 5.37 -15.64 -25.63
N GLY A 49 4.40 -14.74 -25.86
CA GLY A 49 3.10 -14.75 -25.17
C GLY A 49 2.23 -15.97 -25.51
N GLN A 50 2.25 -16.42 -26.77
CA GLN A 50 1.48 -17.60 -27.20
C GLN A 50 1.99 -18.91 -26.55
N LYS A 51 3.31 -19.06 -26.37
CA LYS A 51 3.89 -20.25 -25.74
C LYS A 51 3.64 -20.36 -24.24
N ALA A 52 3.33 -19.26 -23.56
CA ALA A 52 2.96 -19.27 -22.16
C ALA A 52 1.50 -19.72 -21.91
N LEU A 53 0.67 -19.76 -22.95
CA LEU A 53 -0.74 -20.19 -22.86
C LEU A 53 -0.96 -21.65 -23.27
N GLU A 54 0.02 -22.30 -23.91
CA GLU A 54 -0.09 -23.71 -24.30
C GLU A 54 0.16 -24.68 -23.15
N ASP A 55 0.86 -24.27 -22.09
CA ASP A 55 1.15 -25.12 -20.92
C ASP A 55 0.06 -25.05 -19.81
N VAL A 56 -0.99 -24.25 -20.04
CA VAL A 56 -2.24 -24.26 -19.26
C VAL A 56 -3.39 -24.66 -20.18
N SER A 57 -3.15 -25.69 -21.00
CA SER A 57 -4.18 -26.37 -21.77
C SER A 57 -5.15 -27.03 -20.77
N SER A 58 -6.35 -26.46 -20.72
CA SER A 58 -7.47 -27.00 -19.96
C SER A 58 -7.67 -28.49 -20.30
N PRO A 59 -8.00 -29.35 -19.32
CA PRO A 59 -8.26 -30.76 -19.60
C PRO A 59 -9.36 -30.88 -20.65
N ARG A 60 -8.97 -31.35 -21.84
CA ARG A 60 -9.85 -31.68 -22.95
C ARG A 60 -10.89 -32.69 -22.46
N THR A 61 -12.13 -32.25 -22.28
CA THR A 61 -13.28 -33.15 -22.20
C THR A 61 -13.54 -33.68 -23.61
N PRO A 62 -13.42 -34.99 -23.89
CA PRO A 62 -13.81 -35.53 -25.18
C PRO A 62 -15.35 -35.52 -25.26
N SER A 63 -15.90 -34.56 -25.99
CA SER A 63 -17.25 -34.67 -26.55
C SER A 63 -17.14 -35.54 -27.82
N GLY A 64 -17.54 -36.80 -27.67
CA GLY A 64 -17.61 -37.80 -28.72
C GLY A 64 -18.42 -38.98 -28.22
N GLU A 65 -19.50 -39.28 -28.93
CA GLU A 65 -20.47 -40.34 -28.66
C GLU A 65 -19.87 -41.70 -28.28
N GLY A 66 -20.56 -42.41 -27.38
CA GLY A 66 -20.64 -43.87 -27.45
C GLY A 66 -19.84 -44.68 -26.41
N ARG A 67 -20.54 -45.05 -25.33
CA ARG A 67 -20.61 -46.42 -24.80
C ARG A 67 -19.29 -47.08 -24.32
N LYS A 68 -19.12 -47.17 -22.99
CA LYS A 68 -19.15 -48.43 -22.20
C LYS A 68 -18.69 -48.17 -20.76
N VAL A 69 -19.60 -48.43 -19.83
CA VAL A 69 -19.31 -48.70 -18.42
C VAL A 69 -18.44 -49.96 -18.32
N LEU A 70 -17.26 -49.88 -17.70
CA LEU A 70 -16.73 -50.84 -16.71
C LEU A 70 -15.30 -50.44 -16.31
N GLY A 71 -15.05 -50.21 -15.01
CA GLY A 71 -13.66 -50.16 -14.55
C GLY A 71 -13.38 -49.43 -13.24
N LYS A 72 -13.83 -50.02 -12.13
CA LYS A 72 -12.99 -50.22 -10.92
C LYS A 72 -12.45 -48.97 -10.20
N SER A 73 -13.29 -48.47 -9.29
CA SER A 73 -12.99 -48.09 -7.90
C SER A 73 -11.53 -47.83 -7.52
N GLN A 74 -11.23 -46.58 -7.14
CA GLN A 74 -10.40 -46.29 -5.95
C GLN A 74 -10.59 -44.83 -5.50
N GLY A 75 -11.11 -44.65 -4.28
CA GLY A 75 -10.78 -43.51 -3.43
C GLY A 75 -11.57 -42.21 -3.60
N LEU A 76 -12.90 -42.24 -3.57
CA LEU A 76 -13.71 -41.06 -3.27
C LEU A 76 -14.08 -41.09 -1.78
N LEU A 77 -13.63 -40.07 -1.06
CA LEU A 77 -13.79 -39.89 0.38
C LEU A 77 -15.28 -39.79 0.74
N LYS A 78 -15.67 -40.45 1.83
CA LYS A 78 -17.05 -40.53 2.34
C LYS A 78 -17.48 -39.19 2.96
N GLU A 79 -18.16 -38.38 2.17
CA GLU A 79 -18.72 -37.07 2.57
C GLU A 79 -19.81 -37.20 3.66
N ALA A 80 -20.43 -38.38 3.76
CA ALA A 80 -21.50 -38.65 4.72
C ALA A 80 -21.03 -38.81 6.19
N GLU A 81 -19.73 -38.97 6.43
CA GLU A 81 -19.18 -39.17 7.79
C GLU A 81 -18.76 -37.86 8.48
N ILE A 82 -18.68 -36.74 7.72
CA ILE A 82 -18.37 -35.41 8.26
C ILE A 82 -19.65 -34.70 8.78
N LEU A 83 -20.83 -35.09 8.30
CA LEU A 83 -22.10 -34.47 8.72
C LEU A 83 -22.70 -35.09 10.00
N GLY A 84 -22.11 -36.16 10.54
CA GLY A 84 -22.56 -36.82 11.76
C GLY A 84 -21.92 -36.31 13.05
N SER A 85 -20.78 -35.60 12.97
CA SER A 85 -20.00 -35.18 14.13
C SER A 85 -20.25 -33.73 14.60
N LEU A 86 -21.20 -33.01 13.97
CA LEU A 86 -21.55 -31.63 14.37
C LEU A 86 -22.88 -31.50 15.14
N THR A 87 -23.60 -32.59 15.41
CA THR A 87 -24.91 -32.58 16.09
C THR A 87 -24.89 -33.32 17.45
N THR A 88 -23.75 -33.37 18.13
CA THR A 88 -23.63 -33.84 19.52
C THR A 88 -22.58 -33.04 20.29
N ALA A 89 -22.77 -31.72 20.32
CA ALA A 89 -22.10 -30.82 21.27
C ALA A 89 -23.03 -29.63 21.56
N SER A 90 -24.28 -29.94 21.89
CA SER A 90 -25.18 -29.01 22.56
C SER A 90 -25.42 -29.60 23.94
N GLU A 91 -24.56 -29.23 24.89
CA GLU A 91 -24.87 -29.37 26.30
C GLU A 91 -24.46 -28.08 26.99
N VAL A 92 -25.49 -27.30 27.30
CA VAL A 92 -25.47 -26.13 28.17
C VAL A 92 -25.36 -26.65 29.61
N PRO A 93 -24.38 -26.21 30.41
CA PRO A 93 -24.53 -26.22 31.85
C PRO A 93 -25.08 -24.86 32.30
N GLU A 94 -26.25 -24.97 32.90
CA GLU A 94 -27.00 -23.94 33.60
C GLU A 94 -26.28 -23.51 34.89
N ALA A 95 -26.25 -22.20 35.13
CA ALA A 95 -26.23 -21.50 36.42
C ALA A 95 -25.07 -21.74 37.44
N LEU A 96 -24.16 -20.76 37.51
CA LEU A 96 -23.51 -20.33 38.77
C LEU A 96 -23.41 -18.78 38.84
N THR A 97 -24.14 -18.23 39.81
CA THR A 97 -23.95 -17.00 40.63
C THR A 97 -23.22 -15.74 40.08
N PRO A 98 -23.86 -14.55 40.08
CA PRO A 98 -23.29 -13.26 39.64
C PRO A 98 -22.20 -12.57 40.49
N ASP A 99 -21.64 -13.18 41.54
CA ASP A 99 -20.81 -12.46 42.54
C ASP A 99 -19.28 -12.70 42.44
N GLU A 100 -18.77 -13.36 41.41
CA GLU A 100 -17.31 -13.58 41.21
C GLU A 100 -16.75 -12.96 39.90
N LEU A 101 -17.38 -11.90 39.38
CA LEU A 101 -16.96 -11.20 38.15
C LEU A 101 -16.17 -9.89 38.42
N LEU A 102 -15.57 -9.71 39.60
CA LEU A 102 -14.84 -8.48 39.94
C LEU A 102 -13.41 -8.65 40.47
N GLU A 103 -12.85 -9.86 40.49
CA GLU A 103 -11.46 -10.08 41.01
C GLU A 103 -10.59 -10.93 40.08
N GLN A 104 -10.93 -11.03 38.79
CA GLN A 104 -10.15 -11.76 37.79
C GLN A 104 -9.94 -10.96 36.49
N GLU A 105 -9.58 -9.67 36.61
CA GLU A 105 -9.05 -8.84 35.51
C GLU A 105 -7.57 -8.45 35.69
N GLU A 106 -6.87 -8.98 36.70
CA GLU A 106 -5.46 -8.67 36.98
C GLU A 106 -4.58 -9.92 37.11
N ASP A 107 -4.64 -10.92 36.21
CA ASP A 107 -3.50 -11.87 36.09
C ASP A 107 -3.45 -12.80 34.86
N LEU A 108 -3.84 -12.33 33.66
CA LEU A 108 -3.63 -13.11 32.41
C LEU A 108 -3.03 -12.28 31.28
N ALA A 109 -2.07 -11.41 31.61
CA ALA A 109 -1.22 -10.71 30.63
C ALA A 109 0.27 -11.03 30.83
N ALA A 110 0.60 -12.33 30.96
CA ALA A 110 1.97 -12.82 30.88
C ALA A 110 2.01 -14.21 30.23
N GLU A 111 1.85 -14.23 28.91
CA GLU A 111 2.49 -15.25 28.07
C GLU A 111 3.49 -14.51 27.17
N ASP A 112 4.74 -14.85 27.40
CA ASP A 112 5.96 -14.22 26.94
C ASP A 112 6.11 -14.40 25.42
N SER A 113 5.88 -13.33 24.67
CA SER A 113 6.63 -13.10 23.44
C SER A 113 7.31 -11.76 23.60
N SER A 114 8.60 -11.80 23.90
CA SER A 114 9.53 -10.67 23.83
C SER A 114 9.53 -10.06 22.42
N SER A 115 8.47 -9.35 22.06
CA SER A 115 8.41 -8.49 20.91
C SER A 115 8.89 -7.11 21.37
N ALA A 116 10.06 -6.71 20.89
CA ALA A 116 10.55 -5.35 21.09
C ALA A 116 9.59 -4.38 20.38
N LYS A 117 8.58 -3.87 21.11
CA LYS A 117 7.62 -2.88 20.63
C LYS A 117 8.20 -1.49 20.87
N VAL A 118 8.53 -0.80 19.78
CA VAL A 118 9.00 0.59 19.81
C VAL A 118 7.84 1.48 19.41
N LYS A 119 7.43 2.37 20.32
CA LYS A 119 6.49 3.43 19.99
C LYS A 119 7.23 4.47 19.13
N VAL A 120 6.76 4.66 17.91
CA VAL A 120 7.28 5.65 16.97
C VAL A 120 6.15 6.64 16.75
N SER A 121 6.41 7.95 16.82
CA SER A 121 5.42 8.96 16.44
C SER A 121 5.95 9.74 15.25
N ALA A 122 5.90 9.12 14.07
CA ALA A 122 6.24 9.80 12.82
C ALA A 122 4.94 10.20 12.13
N ARG A 123 4.78 11.48 11.77
CA ARG A 123 3.55 12.00 11.17
C ARG A 123 3.85 12.90 9.99
N SER A 124 3.07 12.76 8.93
CA SER A 124 3.08 13.57 7.73
C SER A 124 1.67 14.06 7.43
N VAL A 125 1.53 15.30 6.98
CA VAL A 125 0.24 15.93 6.71
C VAL A 125 0.32 16.65 5.36
N GLN A 126 -0.65 16.40 4.49
CA GLN A 126 -0.81 17.07 3.20
C GLN A 126 -2.28 17.29 2.90
N GLU A 127 -2.65 18.50 2.46
CA GLU A 127 -4.01 18.87 2.07
C GLU A 127 -5.11 18.43 3.07
N ASN A 128 -4.82 18.53 4.37
CA ASN A 128 -5.69 18.10 5.48
C ASN A 128 -5.91 16.59 5.61
N VAL A 129 -5.20 15.78 4.83
CA VAL A 129 -5.03 14.35 5.06
C VAL A 129 -3.75 14.13 5.85
N SER A 130 -3.77 13.23 6.83
CA SER A 130 -2.58 12.91 7.63
C SER A 130 -2.33 11.41 7.70
N LEU A 131 -1.06 11.05 7.54
CA LEU A 131 -0.52 9.72 7.73
C LEU A 131 0.39 9.73 8.96
N SER A 132 0.19 8.80 9.89
CA SER A 132 1.06 8.61 11.04
C SER A 132 1.47 7.15 11.18
N VAL A 133 2.68 6.93 11.68
CA VAL A 133 3.14 5.63 12.17
C VAL A 133 3.07 5.72 13.69
N ASP A 134 2.37 4.76 14.31
CA ASP A 134 2.06 4.76 15.75
C ASP A 134 2.98 3.83 16.53
N SER A 135 3.34 2.68 15.95
CA SER A 135 4.27 1.73 16.59
C SER A 135 4.91 0.77 15.59
N LEU A 136 6.09 0.26 15.95
CA LEU A 136 6.79 -0.81 15.29
C LEU A 136 7.00 -1.97 16.26
N SER A 137 6.70 -3.19 15.84
CA SER A 137 6.93 -4.39 16.65
C SER A 137 7.29 -5.59 15.78
N TRP A 138 8.14 -6.47 16.30
CA TRP A 138 8.38 -7.77 15.70
C TRP A 138 7.24 -8.73 16.02
N GLN A 139 6.67 -9.38 15.00
CA GLN A 139 5.69 -10.44 15.14
C GLN A 139 6.19 -11.66 14.35
N GLY A 140 6.73 -12.64 15.07
CA GLY A 140 7.43 -13.77 14.46
C GLY A 140 8.61 -13.31 13.60
N SER A 141 8.60 -13.66 12.31
CA SER A 141 9.62 -13.28 11.33
C SER A 141 9.30 -11.99 10.56
N ASN A 142 8.24 -11.27 10.92
CA ASN A 142 7.82 -10.04 10.26
C ASN A 142 7.97 -8.85 11.21
N LEU A 143 8.42 -7.72 10.66
CA LEU A 143 8.31 -6.43 11.32
C LEU A 143 6.95 -5.83 10.96
N VAL A 144 6.15 -5.48 11.96
CA VAL A 144 4.80 -4.92 11.79
C VAL A 144 4.83 -3.45 12.17
N LEU A 145 4.44 -2.62 11.21
CA LEU A 145 4.28 -1.17 11.36
C LEU A 145 2.79 -0.89 11.51
N GLN A 146 2.38 -0.37 12.66
CA GLN A 146 1.03 0.13 12.86
C GLN A 146 0.95 1.56 12.37
N VAL A 147 0.05 1.82 11.43
CA VAL A 147 -0.14 3.13 10.80
C VAL A 147 -1.58 3.60 10.95
N SER A 148 -1.75 4.92 10.97
CA SER A 148 -3.04 5.58 11.02
C SER A 148 -3.16 6.64 9.93
N LEU A 149 -4.29 6.60 9.22
CA LEU A 149 -4.69 7.61 8.24
C LEU A 149 -5.93 8.36 8.73
N GLN A 150 -5.96 9.66 8.45
CA GLN A 150 -7.11 10.50 8.76
C GLN A 150 -7.28 11.53 7.64
N ASN A 151 -8.48 11.61 7.07
CA ASN A 151 -8.82 12.61 6.07
C ASN A 151 -9.71 13.69 6.69
N LYS A 152 -9.18 14.91 6.81
CA LYS A 152 -9.94 16.09 7.25
C LYS A 152 -10.24 17.05 6.11
N SER A 153 -10.05 16.63 4.87
CA SER A 153 -10.40 17.40 3.69
C SER A 153 -11.92 17.35 3.43
N TYR A 154 -12.34 17.87 2.28
CA TYR A 154 -13.74 17.86 1.81
C TYR A 154 -13.97 16.88 0.66
N HIS A 155 -12.96 16.06 0.35
CA HIS A 155 -12.99 15.11 -0.76
C HIS A 155 -12.46 13.76 -0.29
N ALA A 156 -13.03 12.67 -0.82
CA ALA A 156 -12.49 11.34 -0.58
C ALA A 156 -11.11 11.21 -1.28
N ALA A 157 -10.14 10.63 -0.58
CA ALA A 157 -8.81 10.36 -1.13
C ALA A 157 -8.67 8.86 -1.36
N ARG A 158 -8.10 8.45 -2.50
CA ARG A 158 -7.97 7.04 -2.86
C ARG A 158 -6.51 6.63 -2.80
N PHE A 159 -6.24 5.47 -2.23
CA PHE A 159 -4.90 4.95 -2.02
C PHE A 159 -4.82 3.52 -2.52
N ALA A 160 -3.68 3.19 -3.12
CA ALA A 160 -3.34 1.81 -3.44
C ALA A 160 -2.08 1.43 -2.67
N TYR A 161 -2.20 0.42 -1.83
CA TYR A 161 -1.14 -0.01 -0.90
C TYR A 161 -0.32 -1.17 -1.42
N SER A 162 -0.48 -1.53 -2.69
CA SER A 162 0.26 -2.64 -3.28
C SER A 162 1.66 -2.17 -3.68
N PRO A 163 2.71 -2.87 -3.24
CA PRO A 163 4.09 -2.55 -3.62
C PRO A 163 4.33 -2.72 -5.13
N ALA A 164 3.51 -3.53 -5.83
CA ALA A 164 3.65 -3.74 -7.27
C ALA A 164 3.37 -2.49 -8.11
N PHE A 165 2.56 -1.55 -7.59
CA PHE A 165 2.24 -0.31 -8.29
C PHE A 165 3.12 0.88 -7.87
N GLY A 166 4.06 0.69 -6.93
CA GLY A 166 4.97 1.74 -6.48
C GLY A 166 4.28 2.94 -5.81
N LEU A 167 3.07 2.74 -5.27
CA LEU A 167 2.29 3.77 -4.59
C LEU A 167 2.49 3.75 -3.08
N LEU A 168 2.74 2.56 -2.51
CA LEU A 168 3.32 2.41 -1.19
C LEU A 168 4.74 1.85 -1.36
N VAL A 169 5.72 2.70 -1.05
CA VAL A 169 7.14 2.35 -1.14
C VAL A 169 7.75 2.47 0.24
N VAL A 170 8.26 1.36 0.76
CA VAL A 170 9.08 1.37 1.97
C VAL A 170 10.51 1.08 1.56
N THR A 171 11.46 1.91 1.98
CA THR A 171 12.89 1.73 1.69
C THR A 171 13.69 1.58 2.98
N ASP A 172 14.83 0.91 2.88
CA ASP A 172 15.83 0.87 3.94
C ASP A 172 16.70 2.14 3.96
N ASP A 173 17.68 2.14 4.87
CA ASP A 173 18.71 3.17 5.04
C ASP A 173 19.63 3.33 3.82
N GLN A 174 19.67 2.33 2.93
CA GLN A 174 20.44 2.34 1.68
C GLN A 174 19.58 2.76 0.48
N GLY A 175 18.29 3.02 0.67
CA GLY A 175 17.34 3.35 -0.39
C GLY A 175 16.85 2.14 -1.18
N LYS A 176 17.12 0.91 -0.74
CA LYS A 176 16.58 -0.31 -1.36
C LYS A 176 15.10 -0.43 -1.01
N PRO A 177 14.21 -0.61 -2.00
CA PRO A 177 12.80 -0.85 -1.75
C PRO A 177 12.60 -2.24 -1.11
N LEU A 178 11.79 -2.28 -0.06
CA LEU A 178 11.42 -3.45 0.70
C LEU A 178 10.05 -3.95 0.26
N ARG A 179 9.88 -5.28 0.24
CA ARG A 179 8.56 -5.87 0.02
C ARG A 179 7.72 -5.70 1.27
N THR A 180 6.48 -5.28 1.08
CA THR A 180 5.54 -5.05 2.18
C THR A 180 4.18 -5.64 1.87
N VAL A 181 3.43 -5.96 2.93
CA VAL A 181 2.03 -6.37 2.85
C VAL A 181 1.24 -5.46 3.76
N SER A 182 0.23 -4.80 3.22
CA SER A 182 -0.64 -3.90 3.97
C SER A 182 -1.97 -4.57 4.26
N GLU A 183 -2.49 -4.36 5.47
CA GLU A 183 -3.74 -4.95 5.94
C GLU A 183 -4.53 -3.94 6.77
N GLY A 184 -5.86 -3.95 6.63
CA GLY A 184 -6.77 -3.09 7.40
C GLY A 184 -6.88 -1.62 6.94
N LEU A 185 -6.07 -1.18 5.97
CA LEU A 185 -6.20 0.17 5.41
C LEU A 185 -7.27 0.24 4.32
N PRO A 186 -8.21 1.21 4.38
CA PRO A 186 -9.25 1.32 3.38
C PRO A 186 -8.67 1.87 2.06
N PRO A 187 -9.02 1.30 0.90
CA PRO A 187 -8.53 1.78 -0.40
C PRO A 187 -9.05 3.17 -0.76
N GLU A 188 -10.12 3.61 -0.09
CA GLU A 188 -10.70 4.93 -0.21
C GLU A 188 -10.94 5.48 1.19
N LEU A 189 -10.39 6.67 1.44
CA LEU A 189 -10.41 7.36 2.70
C LEU A 189 -11.47 8.47 2.62
N PRO A 190 -12.67 8.26 3.18
CA PRO A 190 -13.76 9.24 3.12
C PRO A 190 -13.40 10.52 3.90
N ASP A 191 -14.13 11.60 3.66
CA ASP A 191 -13.95 12.92 4.27
C ASP A 191 -14.62 13.06 5.66
N ASP A 192 -14.82 11.94 6.35
CA ASP A 192 -15.57 11.83 7.61
C ASP A 192 -14.75 12.18 8.87
N ARG A 193 -13.47 12.53 8.70
CA ARG A 193 -12.51 12.86 9.77
C ARG A 193 -12.21 11.69 10.72
N GLN A 194 -12.65 10.47 10.38
CA GLN A 194 -12.33 9.28 11.17
C GLN A 194 -10.86 8.88 10.99
N VAL A 195 -10.34 8.19 12.01
CA VAL A 195 -8.98 7.66 11.99
C VAL A 195 -9.07 6.18 11.63
N TYR A 196 -8.51 5.85 10.47
CA TYR A 196 -8.40 4.49 9.98
C TYR A 196 -7.04 3.94 10.34
N LYS A 197 -7.02 2.77 10.97
CA LYS A 197 -5.77 2.10 11.37
C LYS A 197 -5.54 0.88 10.49
N GLY A 198 -4.29 0.62 10.20
CA GLY A 198 -3.88 -0.60 9.52
C GLY A 198 -2.44 -0.96 9.83
N ASN A 199 -2.03 -2.10 9.32
CA ASN A 199 -0.75 -2.70 9.60
C ASN A 199 0.01 -2.88 8.28
N ILE A 200 1.31 -2.58 8.28
CA ILE A 200 2.22 -2.84 7.18
C ILE A 200 3.25 -3.83 7.68
N GLN A 201 3.23 -5.03 7.12
CA GLN A 201 4.14 -6.12 7.45
C GLN A 201 5.32 -6.13 6.49
N ILE A 202 6.52 -6.28 7.04
CA ILE A 202 7.78 -6.33 6.30
C ILE A 202 8.53 -7.60 6.71
N PRO A 203 8.79 -8.54 5.78
CA PRO A 203 9.54 -9.75 6.11
C PRO A 203 10.96 -9.43 6.59
N ALA A 204 11.43 -10.13 7.63
CA ALA A 204 12.79 -9.99 8.16
C ALA A 204 13.88 -10.19 7.08
N SER A 205 13.61 -11.04 6.09
CA SER A 205 14.49 -11.31 4.96
C SER A 205 14.77 -10.09 4.09
N GLU A 206 13.84 -9.13 4.04
CA GLU A 206 14.00 -7.89 3.27
C GLU A 206 14.82 -6.84 4.03
N LEU A 207 14.65 -6.79 5.35
CA LEU A 207 15.26 -5.79 6.25
C LEU A 207 16.77 -5.92 6.42
N GLY A 208 17.33 -7.12 6.27
CA GLY A 208 18.77 -7.36 6.46
C GLY A 208 19.27 -6.83 7.81
N ASN A 209 20.20 -5.86 7.77
CA ASN A 209 20.77 -5.16 8.93
C ASN A 209 20.35 -3.67 8.98
N SER A 210 19.24 -3.30 8.35
CA SER A 210 18.79 -1.92 8.30
C SER A 210 18.41 -1.40 9.68
N ARG A 211 18.81 -0.15 9.96
CA ARG A 211 18.54 0.54 11.25
C ARG A 211 17.37 1.51 11.16
N SER A 212 17.02 1.95 9.96
CA SER A 212 15.97 2.93 9.75
C SER A 212 15.24 2.70 8.45
N LEU A 213 13.94 2.99 8.44
CA LEU A 213 13.07 2.86 7.29
C LEU A 213 12.59 4.23 6.82
N ASN A 214 12.34 4.34 5.53
CA ASN A 214 11.58 5.44 4.96
C ASN A 214 10.31 4.87 4.32
N LEU A 215 9.20 5.60 4.43
CA LEU A 215 7.91 5.24 3.88
C LEU A 215 7.43 6.40 3.01
N SER A 216 7.07 6.08 1.78
CA SER A 216 6.41 6.97 0.85
C SER A 216 5.06 6.38 0.48
N LEU A 217 4.00 7.18 0.62
CA LEU A 217 2.65 6.81 0.20
C LEU A 217 2.09 7.90 -0.72
N THR A 218 1.62 7.49 -1.89
CA THR A 218 1.02 8.40 -2.88
C THR A 218 -0.43 7.98 -3.15
N ASP A 219 -1.31 8.97 -3.30
CA ASP A 219 -2.69 8.75 -3.73
C ASP A 219 -2.79 8.30 -5.20
N TYR A 220 -3.94 7.75 -5.55
CA TYR A 220 -4.22 7.22 -6.88
C TYR A 220 -5.69 7.46 -7.25
N PRO A 221 -6.02 7.89 -8.48
CA PRO A 221 -5.13 8.01 -9.64
C PRO A 221 -4.40 9.36 -9.77
N ASP A 222 -4.82 10.39 -9.03
CA ASP A 222 -4.44 11.78 -9.30
C ASP A 222 -3.00 12.14 -8.87
N ARG A 223 -2.42 11.38 -7.91
CA ARG A 223 -1.03 11.51 -7.43
C ARG A 223 -0.69 12.90 -6.85
N GLN A 224 -1.69 13.58 -6.29
CA GLN A 224 -1.56 14.92 -5.71
C GLN A 224 -1.06 14.88 -4.26
N LEU A 225 -1.42 13.85 -3.50
CA LEU A 225 -1.03 13.63 -2.12
C LEU A 225 0.15 12.66 -2.05
N GLN A 226 1.29 13.14 -1.58
CA GLN A 226 2.53 12.39 -1.41
C GLN A 226 3.04 12.50 0.02
N PHE A 227 2.74 11.50 0.83
CA PHE A 227 3.24 11.41 2.19
C PHE A 227 4.62 10.79 2.20
N GLN A 228 5.55 11.44 2.89
CA GLN A 228 6.89 10.93 3.12
C GLN A 228 7.18 10.95 4.62
N LEU A 229 7.62 9.81 5.13
CA LEU A 229 8.05 9.60 6.51
C LEU A 229 9.45 9.01 6.45
N ASN A 230 10.43 9.72 6.99
CA ASN A 230 11.83 9.33 6.92
C ASN A 230 12.35 8.93 8.30
N ALA A 231 13.42 8.13 8.30
CA ALA A 231 14.18 7.77 9.50
C ALA A 231 13.34 7.11 10.61
N ILE A 232 12.42 6.21 10.25
CA ILE A 232 11.67 5.40 11.21
C ILE A 232 12.61 4.36 11.81
N PRO A 233 12.90 4.40 13.13
CA PRO A 233 13.88 3.50 13.73
C PRO A 233 13.39 2.06 13.78
N VAL A 234 14.22 1.12 13.34
CA VAL A 234 13.90 -0.31 13.37
C VAL A 234 14.29 -0.89 14.73
N PRO A 235 13.38 -1.57 15.45
CA PRO A 235 13.73 -2.27 16.68
C PRO A 235 14.73 -3.41 16.41
N PRO A 236 15.66 -3.69 17.34
CA PRO A 236 16.53 -4.85 17.21
C PRO A 236 15.71 -6.14 17.10
N ARG A 237 16.15 -7.07 16.24
CA ARG A 237 15.47 -8.34 16.04
C ARG A 237 15.55 -9.19 17.33
N PRO A 238 14.43 -9.77 17.80
CA PRO A 238 14.47 -10.75 18.89
C PRO A 238 15.31 -11.96 18.45
N GLN A 239 16.22 -12.41 19.32
CA GLN A 239 17.10 -13.56 19.07
C GLN A 239 16.35 -14.88 19.27
#